data_AF-A0AAU9X6U6-F1
#
_entry.id   AF-A0AAU9X6U6-F1
#
_cell.length_a   1.000
_cell.length_b   1.000
_cell.length_c   1.000
_cell.angle_alpha   90.00
_cell.angle_beta   90.00
_cell.angle_gamma   90.00
#
_symmetry.space_group_name_H-M   'P 1'
#
loop_
_entity.id
_entity.type
_entity.pdbx_description
1 polymer ?
#
loop_
_entity_poly.entity_id
_entity_poly.type
_entity_poly.pdbx_seq_one_letter_code
_entity_poly.pdbx_strand_id
1 'polypeptide(L)'
;SCRSLLFTTFPKPGFRLENHTLRTIEVVNEDLCRFQCYLEPNCVSYNFCEIKQLSGKHECDLNNATIEHDEDLVKNESYIYRGAENACKKNPCKNNATCQAGFTDRNYQCLCVDGSGFKGHNCDEGKKSYTFISIANHMISITSFARSSPKLYFFWVIGQTYLKGISTIQSLASQ
;
A
#
# COMPACT_ATOMS: atom_id res chain seq x y z
N SER A 1 -15.64 -4.95 -7.20
CA SER A 1 -15.08 -6.04 -8.01
C SER A 1 -15.30 -7.36 -7.31
N CYS A 2 -15.71 -8.41 -8.02
CA CYS A 2 -15.79 -9.76 -7.44
C CYS A 2 -14.39 -10.35 -7.29
N ARG A 3 -14.18 -11.17 -6.25
CA ARG A 3 -12.95 -11.93 -6.03
C ARG A 3 -13.07 -13.33 -6.65
N SER A 4 -12.02 -13.82 -7.28
CA SER A 4 -11.86 -15.17 -7.83
C SER A 4 -10.46 -15.65 -7.49
N LEU A 5 -10.35 -16.50 -6.46
CA LEU A 5 -9.08 -17.05 -6.00
C LEU A 5 -9.03 -18.54 -6.31
N LEU A 6 -8.06 -18.96 -7.13
CA LEU A 6 -7.89 -20.35 -7.53
C LEU A 6 -6.87 -21.04 -6.62
N PHE A 7 -7.29 -22.06 -5.88
CA PHE A 7 -6.39 -22.84 -5.02
C PHE A 7 -5.66 -23.93 -5.81
N THR A 8 -4.44 -24.27 -5.39
CA THR A 8 -3.67 -25.36 -6.01
C THR A 8 -4.45 -26.67 -5.91
N THR A 9 -4.48 -27.44 -6.99
CA THR A 9 -5.15 -28.74 -7.04
C THR A 9 -4.57 -29.70 -6.00
N PHE A 10 -3.24 -29.70 -5.87
CA PHE A 10 -2.51 -30.57 -4.97
C PHE A 10 -2.21 -29.86 -3.64
N PRO A 11 -2.77 -30.32 -2.50
CA PRO A 11 -2.34 -29.87 -1.19
C PRO A 11 -0.97 -30.46 -0.83
N LYS A 12 -0.30 -29.86 0.16
CA LYS A 12 0.93 -30.39 0.77
C LYS A 12 0.61 -30.89 2.20
N PRO A 13 0.28 -32.19 2.37
CA PRO A 13 0.05 -32.76 3.69
C PRO A 13 1.35 -32.87 4.48
N GLY A 14 1.25 -32.75 5.80
CA GLY A 14 2.39 -32.78 6.72
C GLY A 14 3.23 -31.52 6.73
N PHE A 15 2.69 -30.40 6.23
CA PHE A 15 3.36 -29.11 6.21
C PHE A 15 2.44 -27.99 6.69
N ARG A 16 3.04 -27.02 7.38
CA ARG A 16 2.41 -25.78 7.85
C ARG A 16 3.28 -24.60 7.38
N LEU A 17 2.67 -23.57 6.81
CA LEU A 17 3.37 -22.31 6.55
C LEU A 17 3.31 -21.44 7.81
N GLU A 18 4.46 -21.05 8.35
CA GLU A 18 4.55 -20.21 9.55
C GLU A 18 4.94 -18.76 9.22
N ASN A 19 4.85 -17.84 10.19
CA ASN A 19 5.19 -16.40 10.06
C ASN A 19 4.36 -15.56 9.08
N HIS A 20 3.46 -16.18 8.33
CA HIS A 20 2.59 -15.52 7.34
C HIS A 20 1.11 -15.50 7.74
N THR A 21 0.79 -15.91 8.98
CA THR A 21 -0.58 -16.01 9.48
C THR A 21 -1.22 -14.64 9.69
N LEU A 22 -2.29 -14.35 8.94
CA LEU A 22 -3.18 -13.20 9.13
C LEU A 22 -4.08 -13.41 10.35
N ARG A 23 -4.71 -14.58 10.42
CA ARG A 23 -5.54 -15.01 11.55
C ARG A 23 -5.62 -16.53 11.62
N THR A 24 -5.81 -17.02 12.82
CA THR A 24 -6.17 -18.41 13.10
C THR A 24 -7.64 -18.46 13.51
N ILE A 25 -8.40 -19.37 12.90
CA ILE A 25 -9.84 -19.55 13.15
C ILE A 25 -10.17 -21.02 13.40
N GLU A 26 -11.32 -21.28 14.01
CA GLU A 26 -11.86 -22.64 14.14
C GLU A 26 -12.96 -22.89 13.09
N VAL A 27 -12.83 -24.00 12.35
CA VAL A 27 -13.77 -24.39 11.29
C VAL A 27 -14.17 -25.86 11.42
N VAL A 28 -15.30 -26.23 10.83
CA VAL A 28 -15.80 -27.61 10.91
C VAL A 28 -15.09 -28.57 9.94
N ASN A 29 -14.53 -28.06 8.83
CA ASN A 29 -13.86 -28.84 7.79
C ASN A 29 -12.94 -27.95 6.93
N GLU A 30 -12.14 -28.59 6.05
CA GLU A 30 -11.18 -27.89 5.17
C GLU A 30 -11.89 -26.94 4.18
N ASP A 31 -13.06 -27.30 3.65
CA ASP A 31 -13.79 -26.45 2.70
C ASP A 31 -14.21 -25.12 3.34
N LEU A 32 -14.58 -25.11 4.62
CA LEU A 32 -14.86 -23.89 5.34
C LEU A 32 -13.57 -23.09 5.59
N CYS A 33 -12.42 -23.73 5.84
CA CYS A 33 -11.12 -23.04 5.88
C CYS A 33 -10.81 -22.33 4.55
N ARG A 34 -10.99 -23.04 3.44
CA ARG A 34 -10.83 -22.50 2.08
C ARG A 34 -11.76 -21.31 1.83
N PHE A 35 -13.03 -21.44 2.19
CA PHE A 35 -14.02 -20.38 2.03
C PHE A 35 -13.68 -19.14 2.88
N GLN A 36 -13.20 -19.34 4.10
CA GLN A 36 -12.76 -18.24 4.96
C GLN A 36 -11.54 -17.51 4.39
N CYS A 37 -10.60 -18.23 3.75
CA CYS A 37 -9.52 -17.59 2.99
C CYS A 37 -10.06 -16.79 1.80
N TYR A 38 -11.05 -17.32 1.07
CA TYR A 38 -11.70 -16.60 -0.03
C TYR A 38 -12.40 -15.30 0.42
N LEU A 39 -12.92 -15.24 1.65
CA LEU A 39 -13.52 -14.02 2.19
C LEU A 39 -12.48 -13.01 2.70
N GLU A 40 -11.32 -13.47 3.14
CA GLU A 40 -10.23 -12.62 3.65
C GLU A 40 -9.39 -12.06 2.50
N PRO A 41 -9.51 -10.77 2.11
CA PRO A 41 -8.95 -10.24 0.86
C PRO A 41 -7.44 -10.41 0.70
N ASN A 42 -6.71 -10.44 1.82
CA ASN A 42 -5.25 -10.59 1.83
C ASN A 42 -4.81 -12.07 1.90
N CYS A 43 -5.74 -13.01 2.11
CA CYS A 43 -5.41 -14.42 2.24
C CYS A 43 -5.10 -15.05 0.87
N VAL A 44 -3.95 -15.69 0.73
CA VAL A 44 -3.49 -16.35 -0.50
C VAL A 44 -3.04 -17.79 -0.27
N SER A 45 -3.06 -18.27 0.97
CA SER A 45 -2.94 -19.69 1.32
C SER A 45 -3.56 -19.96 2.68
N TYR A 46 -3.75 -21.22 3.03
CA TYR A 46 -4.18 -21.61 4.38
C TYR A 46 -3.47 -22.86 4.87
N ASN A 47 -3.37 -23.01 6.19
CA ASN A 47 -3.03 -24.26 6.86
C ASN A 47 -4.29 -24.82 7.50
N PHE A 48 -4.61 -26.09 7.26
CA PHE A 48 -5.71 -26.79 7.91
C PHE A 48 -5.17 -27.85 8.87
N CYS A 49 -5.50 -27.75 10.15
CA CYS A 49 -5.12 -28.74 11.15
C CYS A 49 -6.08 -29.94 11.10
N GLU A 50 -5.57 -31.12 10.82
CA GLU A 50 -6.35 -32.36 10.77
C GLU A 50 -6.82 -32.82 12.16
N ILE A 51 -6.14 -32.36 13.22
CA ILE A 51 -6.53 -32.66 14.61
C ILE A 51 -7.62 -31.69 15.07
N LYS A 52 -8.68 -32.25 15.66
CA LYS A 52 -9.74 -31.45 16.28
C LYS A 52 -9.29 -30.89 17.62
N GLN A 53 -9.57 -29.61 17.83
CA GLN A 53 -9.48 -28.95 19.11
C GLN A 53 -10.54 -29.48 20.09
N LEU A 54 -10.43 -29.10 21.36
CA LEU A 54 -11.42 -29.45 22.40
C LEU A 54 -12.84 -29.01 22.06
N SER A 55 -12.99 -27.95 21.25
CA SER A 55 -14.27 -27.45 20.72
C SER A 55 -14.94 -28.40 19.72
N GLY A 56 -14.26 -29.46 19.29
CA GLY A 56 -14.70 -30.37 18.23
C GLY A 56 -14.50 -29.81 16.81
N LYS A 57 -13.88 -28.62 16.67
CA LYS A 57 -13.54 -27.97 15.41
C LYS A 57 -12.05 -28.10 15.09
N HIS A 58 -11.69 -27.81 13.84
CA HIS A 58 -10.32 -27.80 13.35
C HIS A 58 -9.75 -26.38 13.39
N GLU A 59 -8.48 -26.27 13.78
CA GLU A 59 -7.72 -25.03 13.61
C GLU A 59 -7.42 -24.79 12.11
N CYS A 60 -7.53 -23.53 11.69
CA CYS A 60 -7.28 -23.10 10.32
C CYS A 60 -6.55 -21.75 10.34
N ASP A 61 -5.32 -21.74 9.83
CA ASP A 61 -4.55 -20.51 9.63
C ASP A 61 -4.84 -19.93 8.25
N LEU A 62 -5.19 -18.66 8.18
CA LEU A 62 -5.28 -17.91 6.93
C LEU A 62 -3.97 -17.14 6.74
N ASN A 63 -3.32 -17.28 5.59
CA ASN A 63 -1.97 -16.74 5.38
C ASN A 63 -1.93 -15.70 4.25
N ASN A 64 -1.11 -14.66 4.42
CA ASN A 64 -0.89 -13.60 3.41
C ASN A 64 0.21 -13.92 2.39
N ALA A 65 0.85 -15.08 2.52
CA ALA A 65 1.87 -15.54 1.61
C ALA A 65 1.53 -16.92 1.06
N THR A 66 2.19 -17.25 -0.04
CA THR A 66 2.26 -18.61 -0.58
C THR A 66 3.69 -19.09 -0.45
N ILE A 67 3.95 -20.38 -0.66
CA ILE A 67 5.33 -20.88 -0.71
C ILE A 67 6.04 -20.20 -1.88
N GLU A 68 6.96 -19.30 -1.54
CA GLU A 68 7.94 -18.68 -2.42
C GLU A 68 9.36 -19.15 -2.07
N HIS A 69 9.59 -19.38 -0.78
CA HIS A 69 10.82 -19.92 -0.20
C HIS A 69 10.48 -21.04 0.79
N ASP A 70 11.25 -22.14 0.76
CA ASP A 70 10.96 -23.35 1.53
C ASP A 70 11.18 -23.17 3.05
N GLU A 71 11.85 -22.10 3.50
CA GLU A 71 12.27 -21.90 4.90
C GLU A 71 11.09 -21.73 5.88
N ASP A 72 10.01 -21.06 5.46
CA ASP A 72 8.81 -20.87 6.29
C ASP A 72 7.83 -22.04 6.22
N LEU A 73 8.06 -23.00 5.30
CA LEU A 73 7.24 -24.19 5.17
C LEU A 73 7.78 -25.29 6.07
N VAL A 74 7.29 -25.35 7.29
CA VAL A 74 7.76 -26.29 8.30
C VAL A 74 7.05 -27.63 8.17
N LYS A 75 7.79 -28.72 8.45
CA LYS A 75 7.18 -30.05 8.55
C LYS A 75 6.34 -30.12 9.82
N ASN A 76 5.05 -30.38 9.67
CA ASN A 76 4.13 -30.61 10.76
C ASN A 76 3.03 -31.58 10.31
N GLU A 77 3.11 -32.82 10.79
CA GLU A 77 2.24 -33.94 10.38
C GLU A 77 0.77 -33.75 10.75
N SER A 78 0.44 -32.75 11.58
CA SER A 78 -0.95 -32.41 11.92
C SER A 78 -1.61 -31.46 10.93
N TYR A 79 -0.88 -30.94 9.95
CA TYR A 79 -1.36 -29.88 9.05
C TYR A 79 -1.33 -30.26 7.58
N ILE A 80 -2.28 -29.71 6.84
CA ILE A 80 -2.29 -29.65 5.39
C ILE A 80 -2.13 -28.19 4.96
N TYR A 81 -1.08 -27.90 4.19
CA TYR A 81 -0.91 -26.61 3.54
C TYR A 81 -1.60 -26.58 2.17
N ARG A 82 -2.33 -25.51 1.86
CA ARG A 82 -2.83 -25.25 0.50
C ARG A 82 -2.61 -23.80 0.07
N GLY A 83 -1.91 -23.61 -1.04
CA GLY A 83 -1.68 -22.30 -1.67
C GLY A 83 -2.73 -21.94 -2.71
N ALA A 84 -2.77 -20.68 -3.11
CA ALA A 84 -3.52 -20.20 -4.25
C ALA A 84 -2.62 -19.62 -5.35
N GLU A 85 -3.16 -19.52 -6.56
CA GLU A 85 -2.59 -18.69 -7.62
C GLU A 85 -2.55 -17.24 -7.14
N ASN A 86 -1.34 -16.70 -7.05
CA ASN A 86 -1.10 -15.40 -6.47
C ASN A 86 -0.38 -14.50 -7.49
N ALA A 87 -1.11 -13.63 -8.16
CA ALA A 87 -0.53 -12.65 -9.07
C ALA A 87 0.33 -11.59 -8.35
N CYS A 88 0.17 -11.43 -7.03
CA CYS A 88 0.98 -10.54 -6.22
C CYS A 88 2.43 -11.01 -6.04
N LYS A 89 2.75 -12.28 -6.33
CA LYS A 89 4.14 -12.81 -6.31
C LYS A 89 5.14 -11.96 -7.11
N LYS A 90 4.67 -11.36 -8.21
CA LYS A 90 5.50 -10.52 -9.08
C LYS A 90 5.71 -9.09 -8.55
N ASN A 91 5.17 -8.77 -7.38
CA ASN A 91 5.16 -7.44 -6.79
C ASN A 91 4.76 -6.33 -7.79
N PRO A 92 3.56 -6.43 -8.39
CA PRO A 92 3.10 -5.45 -9.40
C PRO A 92 2.83 -4.07 -8.77
N CYS A 93 2.34 -4.03 -7.54
CA CYS A 93 2.02 -2.81 -6.82
C CYS A 93 3.27 -2.01 -6.44
N LYS A 94 3.27 -0.70 -6.69
CA LYS A 94 4.36 0.22 -6.39
C LYS A 94 4.04 1.09 -5.17
N ASN A 95 5.03 1.84 -4.71
CA ASN A 95 4.88 2.85 -3.66
C ASN A 95 4.25 2.29 -2.36
N ASN A 96 4.68 1.10 -1.95
CA ASN A 96 4.23 0.43 -0.72
C ASN A 96 2.72 0.13 -0.67
N ALA A 97 2.07 0.05 -1.83
CA ALA A 97 0.67 -0.34 -1.94
C ALA A 97 0.46 -1.82 -1.59
N THR A 98 -0.68 -2.13 -0.98
CA THR A 98 -1.06 -3.51 -0.63
C THR A 98 -1.57 -4.23 -1.88
N CYS A 99 -1.04 -5.41 -2.17
CA CYS A 99 -1.52 -6.25 -3.26
C CYS A 99 -2.52 -7.28 -2.77
N GLN A 100 -3.67 -7.40 -3.44
CA GLN A 100 -4.69 -8.40 -3.15
C GLN A 100 -4.93 -9.29 -4.36
N ALA A 101 -4.77 -10.59 -4.19
CA ALA A 101 -4.93 -11.57 -5.27
C ALA A 101 -6.40 -11.94 -5.53
N GLY A 102 -6.67 -12.29 -6.78
CA GLY A 102 -7.96 -12.76 -7.25
C GLY A 102 -8.96 -11.64 -7.56
N PHE A 103 -8.52 -10.41 -7.77
CA PHE A 103 -9.43 -9.31 -8.11
C PHE A 103 -9.22 -8.86 -9.56
N THR A 104 -10.28 -8.31 -10.18
CA THR A 104 -10.28 -7.80 -11.57
C THR A 104 -10.00 -8.88 -12.63
N ASP A 105 -9.98 -8.48 -13.90
CA ASP A 105 -9.55 -9.28 -15.04
C ASP A 105 -8.04 -9.62 -15.02
N ARG A 106 -7.27 -8.97 -14.14
CA ARG A 106 -5.81 -9.12 -14.01
C ARG A 106 -5.38 -10.04 -12.87
N ASN A 107 -6.34 -10.66 -12.16
CA ASN A 107 -6.12 -11.54 -11.01
C ASN A 107 -5.43 -10.87 -9.80
N TYR A 108 -5.34 -9.55 -9.75
CA TYR A 108 -4.99 -8.79 -8.55
C TYR A 108 -5.58 -7.37 -8.57
N GLN A 109 -5.56 -6.70 -7.42
CA GLN A 109 -5.73 -5.26 -7.30
C GLN A 109 -4.71 -4.68 -6.33
N CYS A 110 -4.28 -3.43 -6.56
CA CYS A 110 -3.46 -2.69 -5.62
C CYS A 110 -4.30 -1.69 -4.84
N LEU A 111 -4.15 -1.69 -3.52
CA LEU A 111 -4.69 -0.65 -2.64
C LEU A 111 -3.60 0.38 -2.41
N CYS A 112 -3.71 1.52 -3.10
CA CYS A 112 -2.76 2.61 -2.95
C CYS A 112 -2.82 3.19 -1.55
N VAL A 113 -1.67 3.61 -1.01
CA VAL A 113 -1.60 4.22 0.31
C VAL A 113 -2.34 5.56 0.29
N ASP A 114 -3.32 5.72 1.19
CA ASP A 114 -4.09 6.95 1.31
C ASP A 114 -3.18 8.15 1.63
N GLY A 115 -3.44 9.28 0.96
CA GLY A 115 -2.65 10.50 1.13
C GLY A 115 -1.27 10.50 0.43
N SER A 116 -0.84 9.38 -0.17
CA SER A 116 0.45 9.30 -0.87
C SER A 116 0.50 10.08 -2.20
N GLY A 117 -0.67 10.43 -2.74
CA GLY A 117 -0.80 11.08 -4.06
C GLY A 117 -0.62 10.13 -5.24
N PHE A 118 -0.27 8.86 -5.00
CA PHE A 118 -0.17 7.84 -6.04
C PHE A 118 -1.53 7.22 -6.36
N LYS A 119 -1.76 6.97 -7.65
CA LYS A 119 -2.97 6.44 -8.26
C LYS A 119 -2.60 5.46 -9.38
N GLY A 120 -3.60 5.01 -10.12
CA GLY A 120 -3.44 4.00 -11.16
C GLY A 120 -3.59 2.58 -10.62
N HIS A 121 -3.68 1.61 -11.52
CA HIS A 121 -3.89 0.20 -11.14
C HIS A 121 -2.72 -0.36 -10.30
N ASN A 122 -1.49 0.07 -10.59
CA ASN A 122 -0.28 -0.36 -9.90
C ASN A 122 0.21 0.66 -8.86
N CYS A 123 -0.55 1.72 -8.59
CA CYS A 123 -0.16 2.80 -7.70
C CYS A 123 1.16 3.46 -8.08
N ASP A 124 1.47 3.57 -9.37
CA ASP A 124 2.70 4.12 -9.95
C ASP A 124 2.51 5.54 -10.54
N GLU A 125 1.28 6.01 -10.67
CA GLU A 125 0.96 7.33 -11.21
C GLU A 125 0.87 8.37 -10.08
N GLY A 126 1.85 9.26 -9.89
CA GLY A 126 1.72 10.19 -8.74
C GLY A 126 2.78 11.23 -8.44
N LYS A 127 3.71 11.55 -9.35
CA LYS A 127 4.54 12.76 -9.20
C LYS A 127 4.68 13.52 -10.51
N LYS A 128 3.69 14.37 -10.84
CA LYS A 128 4.00 15.59 -11.59
C LYS A 128 4.31 16.68 -10.56
N SER A 129 5.57 16.72 -10.13
CA SER A 129 6.12 17.94 -9.56
C SER A 129 6.14 18.95 -10.70
N TYR A 130 5.18 19.88 -10.71
CA TYR A 130 5.43 21.13 -11.40
C TYR A 130 6.60 21.75 -10.65
N THR A 131 7.81 21.61 -11.18
CA THR A 131 8.87 22.55 -10.85
C THR A 131 8.25 23.90 -11.13
N PHE A 132 8.07 24.74 -10.11
CA PHE A 132 7.93 26.16 -10.37
C PHE A 132 9.20 26.52 -11.13
N ILE A 133 9.14 26.54 -12.46
CA ILE A 133 10.12 27.25 -13.26
C ILE A 133 9.87 28.68 -12.81
N SER A 134 10.68 29.14 -11.85
CA SER A 134 10.84 30.56 -11.63
C SER A 134 11.27 31.09 -12.99
N ILE A 135 10.34 31.72 -13.71
CA ILE A 135 10.67 32.59 -14.84
C ILE A 135 11.28 33.86 -14.25
N ALA A 136 12.34 33.69 -13.46
CA ALA A 136 13.26 34.74 -13.11
C ALA A 136 14.37 34.67 -14.15
N ASN A 137 14.11 35.28 -15.30
CA ASN A 137 15.17 35.87 -16.13
C ASN A 137 14.65 37.11 -16.84
N HIS A 138 14.61 38.21 -16.06
CA HIS A 138 15.27 39.46 -16.41
C HIS A 138 15.31 40.31 -15.11
N MET A 139 16.39 40.64 -14.40
CA MET A 139 17.86 40.53 -14.54
C MET A 139 18.49 40.74 -13.15
N ILE A 140 19.37 39.83 -12.72
CA ILE A 140 20.60 40.06 -11.91
C ILE A 140 20.46 40.75 -10.52
N SER A 141 20.69 40.01 -9.43
CA SER A 141 21.97 40.01 -8.66
C SER A 141 21.82 39.30 -7.29
N ILE A 142 22.58 38.22 -7.12
CA ILE A 142 23.14 37.66 -5.87
C ILE A 142 22.71 38.29 -4.53
N THR A 143 21.94 37.55 -3.73
CA THR A 143 22.27 37.26 -2.32
C THR A 143 21.64 35.93 -1.90
N SER A 144 22.46 35.07 -1.31
CA SER A 144 22.10 33.75 -0.78
C SER A 144 21.12 33.86 0.39
N PHE A 145 19.94 33.26 0.27
CA PHE A 145 19.13 32.90 1.45
C PHE A 145 19.15 31.38 1.64
N ALA A 146 20.03 30.93 2.54
CA ALA A 146 19.94 29.61 3.12
C ALA A 146 18.69 29.56 4.02
N ARG A 147 17.75 28.66 3.72
CA ARG A 147 16.64 28.35 4.63
C ARG A 147 17.00 27.11 5.43
N SER A 148 17.65 27.30 6.56
CA SER A 148 17.76 26.30 7.63
C SER A 148 16.52 26.35 8.53
N SER A 149 16.21 25.19 9.09
CA SER A 149 14.95 24.76 9.74
C SER A 149 14.67 25.44 11.12
N PRO A 150 13.58 25.06 11.85
CA PRO A 150 12.75 25.97 12.65
C PRO A 150 13.23 26.17 14.10
N LYS A 151 12.94 27.34 14.68
CA LYS A 151 12.43 27.53 16.06
C LYS A 151 12.38 29.02 16.47
N LEU A 152 11.23 29.37 17.06
CA LEU A 152 10.88 30.43 18.03
C LEU A 152 11.49 31.86 17.95
N TYR A 153 10.59 32.79 18.30
CA TYR A 153 10.76 34.04 19.05
C TYR A 153 10.35 35.34 18.32
N PHE A 154 9.24 35.86 18.85
CA PHE A 154 8.96 37.27 19.20
C PHE A 154 8.70 38.31 18.11
N PHE A 155 7.49 38.86 18.22
CA PHE A 155 7.04 40.14 17.68
C PHE A 155 8.01 41.27 18.02
N TRP A 156 8.24 42.18 17.05
CA TRP A 156 8.33 43.61 17.32
C TRP A 156 7.79 44.41 16.13
N VAL A 157 6.77 45.21 16.40
CA VAL A 157 6.23 46.27 15.55
C VAL A 157 7.01 47.54 15.88
N ILE A 158 7.66 48.15 14.90
CA ILE A 158 8.06 49.57 14.81
C ILE A 158 8.66 49.73 13.41
N GLY A 159 8.13 50.56 12.51
CA GLY A 159 7.79 51.97 12.68
C GLY A 159 8.87 52.79 11.97
N GLN A 160 8.43 53.84 11.26
CA GLN A 160 9.21 54.87 10.54
C GLN A 160 9.53 54.59 9.06
N THR A 161 9.39 55.52 8.10
CA THR A 161 8.59 56.75 7.89
C THR A 161 9.23 57.46 6.68
N TYR A 162 8.49 58.36 6.03
CA TYR A 162 8.96 59.44 5.15
C TYR A 162 9.51 59.02 3.76
N LEU A 163 9.27 59.71 2.65
CA LEU A 163 8.30 60.69 2.16
C LEU A 163 8.80 61.03 0.73
N LYS A 164 7.91 61.57 -0.13
CA LYS A 164 8.18 62.21 -1.43
C LYS A 164 8.34 61.23 -2.61
N GLY A 165 7.67 61.38 -3.74
CA GLY A 165 6.75 62.42 -4.16
C GLY A 165 6.38 62.23 -5.64
N ILE A 166 5.07 62.31 -5.89
CA ILE A 166 4.40 63.05 -6.96
C ILE A 166 4.53 62.57 -8.44
N SER A 167 3.34 62.34 -9.01
CA SER A 167 2.91 62.44 -10.42
C SER A 167 3.46 61.38 -11.39
N THR A 168 2.68 60.75 -12.27
CA THR A 168 1.55 61.27 -13.06
C THR A 168 0.64 60.12 -13.51
N ILE A 169 -0.66 60.34 -13.44
CA ILE A 169 -1.72 59.51 -14.05
C ILE A 169 -1.83 59.93 -15.52
N GLN A 170 -1.84 58.98 -16.46
CA GLN A 170 -2.93 58.88 -17.45
C GLN A 170 -2.77 57.67 -18.40
N SER A 171 -3.79 56.82 -18.32
CA SER A 171 -4.24 55.90 -19.35
C SER A 171 -4.56 56.63 -20.65
N LEU A 172 -4.14 56.09 -21.79
CA LEU A 172 -4.75 56.40 -23.08
C LEU A 172 -5.66 55.24 -23.47
N ALA A 173 -6.95 55.54 -23.49
CA ALA A 173 -7.96 54.79 -24.22
C ALA A 173 -8.28 55.55 -25.53
N SER A 174 -8.67 54.79 -26.56
CA SER A 174 -9.36 55.19 -27.80
C SER A 174 -8.64 56.10 -28.80
N GLN A 175 -8.02 55.50 -29.82
CA GLN A 175 -8.50 55.44 -31.22
C GLN A 175 -7.61 54.50 -32.04
#